data_AF-A0ABC8AGZ0-F1
#
_entry.id   AF-A0ABC8AGZ0-F1
#
_cell.length_a   1.000
_cell.length_b   1.000
_cell.length_c   1.000
_cell.angle_alpha   90.00
_cell.angle_beta   90.00
_cell.angle_gamma   90.00
#
_symmetry.space_group_name_H-M   'P 1'
#
loop_
_entity.id
_entity.type
_entity.pdbx_description
1 polymer ?
#
loop_
_entity_poly.entity_id
_entity_poly.type
_entity_poly.pdbx_seq_one_letter_code
_entity_poly.pdbx_strand_id
1 'polypeptide(L)'
;MRLSITALLMCALSLTACDDQKPDGSVNVQGTHREVLQGFQTTFYHVSEGKQRWIEVAIAVDSSKTFRMPVFFSDNGRLVQVNDDEARALIDKWLKERAANVASFGSVDPKVGGNAPFLAIDRNSP
;
A
#
# COMPACT_ATOMS: atom_id res chain seq x y z
N MET A 1 -72.55 10.91 -19.49
CA MET A 1 -72.00 10.37 -18.23
C MET A 1 -70.52 10.09 -18.44
N ARG A 2 -69.72 10.41 -17.44
CA ARG A 2 -68.27 10.70 -17.47
C ARG A 2 -67.37 9.51 -17.88
N LEU A 3 -66.10 9.88 -18.05
CA LEU A 3 -64.84 9.12 -18.04
C LEU A 3 -64.24 8.80 -19.41
N SER A 4 -62.96 9.03 -19.68
CA SER A 4 -61.92 9.90 -19.10
C SER A 4 -60.72 9.73 -20.05
N ILE A 5 -60.07 10.84 -20.37
CA ILE A 5 -58.82 10.91 -21.14
C ILE A 5 -57.71 10.23 -20.32
N THR A 6 -57.10 9.17 -20.85
CA THR A 6 -55.79 8.70 -20.40
C THR A 6 -55.04 8.11 -21.59
N ALA A 7 -54.60 9.00 -22.49
CA ALA A 7 -53.44 8.75 -23.31
C ALA A 7 -52.22 9.10 -22.45
N LEU A 8 -51.61 8.09 -21.81
CA LEU A 8 -50.29 8.23 -21.23
C LEU A 8 -49.32 7.35 -22.00
N LEU A 9 -48.71 8.04 -22.97
CA LEU A 9 -47.52 7.71 -23.73
C LEU A 9 -46.31 7.44 -22.79
N MET A 10 -45.29 6.78 -23.34
CA MET A 10 -43.90 6.66 -22.87
C MET A 10 -43.54 5.49 -21.92
N CYS A 11 -43.49 4.28 -22.47
CA CYS A 11 -42.40 3.35 -22.13
C CYS A 11 -41.16 3.76 -22.95
N ALA A 12 -40.41 4.74 -22.46
CA ALA A 12 -39.14 5.16 -23.02
C ALA A 12 -38.02 4.25 -22.53
N LEU A 13 -37.24 3.80 -23.50
CA LEU A 13 -36.01 3.01 -23.39
C LEU A 13 -35.01 3.63 -22.40
N SER A 14 -34.39 2.78 -21.58
CA SER A 14 -33.07 3.05 -21.02
C SER A 14 -32.28 1.74 -21.02
N LEU A 15 -31.82 1.39 -22.22
CA LEU A 15 -30.64 0.56 -22.42
C LEU A 15 -29.45 1.35 -21.87
N THR A 16 -29.12 1.17 -20.59
CA THR A 16 -27.77 1.47 -20.14
C THR A 16 -26.92 0.25 -20.43
N ALA A 17 -26.21 0.33 -21.56
CA ALA A 17 -24.99 -0.41 -21.80
C ALA A 17 -24.10 -0.30 -20.55
N CYS A 18 -24.00 -1.40 -19.81
CA CYS A 18 -22.92 -1.55 -18.84
C CYS A 18 -21.67 -1.83 -19.67
N ASP A 19 -20.98 -0.74 -19.97
CA ASP A 19 -19.72 -0.73 -20.70
C ASP A 19 -18.66 -1.54 -19.93
N ASP A 20 -17.84 -2.24 -20.71
CA ASP A 20 -16.81 -3.18 -20.30
C ASP A 20 -15.77 -2.49 -19.39
N GLN A 21 -15.82 -2.76 -18.09
CA GLN A 21 -14.69 -2.51 -17.21
C GLN A 21 -13.98 -3.84 -16.95
N LYS A 22 -13.05 -4.19 -17.86
CA LYS A 22 -12.05 -5.23 -17.62
C LYS A 22 -11.29 -4.90 -16.33
N PRO A 23 -11.36 -5.74 -15.27
CA PRO A 23 -10.43 -5.64 -14.17
C PRO A 23 -9.12 -6.26 -14.64
N ASP A 24 -8.10 -5.41 -14.72
CA ASP A 24 -6.71 -5.83 -14.88
C ASP A 24 -6.32 -6.83 -13.77
N GLY A 25 -5.83 -8.00 -14.18
CA GLY A 25 -4.72 -8.72 -13.57
C GLY A 25 -4.78 -9.17 -12.10
N SER A 26 -5.85 -8.99 -11.34
CA SER A 26 -5.99 -9.61 -10.02
C SER A 26 -6.78 -10.91 -10.14
N VAL A 27 -6.12 -12.04 -9.87
CA VAL A 27 -6.81 -13.30 -9.62
C VAL A 27 -7.63 -13.10 -8.35
N ASN A 28 -8.87 -12.63 -8.52
CA ASN A 28 -9.87 -12.63 -7.48
C ASN A 28 -10.28 -14.09 -7.27
N VAL A 29 -9.58 -14.79 -6.38
CA VAL A 29 -10.00 -16.11 -5.89
C VAL A 29 -11.28 -15.87 -5.08
N GLN A 30 -12.40 -15.88 -5.80
CA GLN A 30 -13.75 -15.87 -5.22
C GLN A 30 -13.83 -16.97 -4.15
N GLY A 31 -13.95 -16.56 -2.88
CA GLY A 31 -14.05 -17.47 -1.73
C GLY A 31 -12.99 -17.30 -0.64
N THR A 32 -11.94 -16.49 -0.84
CA THR A 32 -10.92 -16.27 0.22
C THR A 32 -11.31 -15.11 1.14
N HIS A 33 -11.69 -15.43 2.38
CA HIS A 33 -11.80 -14.43 3.45
C HIS A 33 -10.41 -14.09 3.99
N ARG A 34 -10.11 -12.79 4.13
CA ARG A 34 -8.84 -12.29 4.67
C ARG A 34 -9.14 -11.40 5.87
N GLU A 35 -8.49 -11.69 6.98
CA GLU A 35 -8.52 -10.88 8.20
C GLU A 35 -7.10 -10.36 8.46
N VAL A 36 -6.99 -9.08 8.87
CA VAL A 36 -5.70 -8.48 9.22
C VAL A 36 -5.38 -8.84 10.66
N LEU A 37 -4.31 -9.61 10.87
CA LEU A 37 -3.80 -9.91 12.21
C LEU A 37 -2.96 -8.75 12.77
N GLN A 38 -2.09 -8.17 11.94
CA GLN A 38 -1.16 -7.13 12.35
C GLN A 38 -0.60 -6.39 11.13
N GLY A 39 -0.55 -5.06 11.16
CA GLY A 39 0.13 -4.22 10.19
C GLY A 39 1.50 -3.71 10.66
N PHE A 40 2.41 -3.54 9.71
CA PHE A 40 3.65 -2.78 9.84
C PHE A 40 3.63 -1.67 8.78
N GLN A 41 3.72 -0.41 9.22
CA GLN A 41 3.65 0.75 8.35
C GLN A 41 4.90 1.61 8.51
N THR A 42 5.42 2.09 7.39
CA THR A 42 6.43 3.15 7.34
C THR A 42 5.84 4.36 6.62
N THR A 43 6.05 5.56 7.16
CA THR A 43 5.54 6.81 6.59
C THR A 43 6.61 7.88 6.66
N PHE A 44 6.80 8.60 5.55
CA PHE A 44 7.72 9.73 5.47
C PHE A 44 6.94 11.04 5.46
N TYR A 45 7.37 11.99 6.28
CA TYR A 45 6.79 13.31 6.40
C TYR A 45 7.79 14.35 5.94
N HIS A 46 7.30 15.36 5.21
CA HIS A 46 7.99 16.63 5.15
C HIS A 46 7.52 17.48 6.34
N VAL A 47 8.42 17.74 7.28
CA VAL A 47 8.13 18.48 8.50
C VAL A 47 8.58 19.92 8.33
N SER A 48 7.75 20.87 8.77
CA SER A 48 8.07 22.28 8.79
C SER A 48 7.82 22.83 10.19
N GLU A 49 8.85 23.38 10.82
CA GLU A 49 8.76 24.01 12.14
C GLU A 49 9.43 25.40 12.09
N GLY A 50 8.60 26.45 12.05
CA GLY A 50 9.08 27.81 11.84
C GLY A 50 9.83 27.95 10.50
N LYS A 51 11.14 28.24 10.58
CA LYS A 51 12.03 28.34 9.41
C LYS A 51 12.72 27.02 9.06
N GLN A 52 12.61 26.01 9.92
CA GLN A 52 13.26 24.72 9.72
C GLN A 52 12.38 23.80 8.91
N ARG A 53 13.02 23.01 8.04
CA ARG A 53 12.40 21.98 7.23
C ARG A 53 13.27 20.74 7.22
N TRP A 54 12.67 19.58 7.39
CA TRP A 54 13.36 18.30 7.32
C TRP A 54 12.39 17.20 6.91
N ILE A 55 12.95 16.02 6.61
CA ILE A 55 12.17 14.82 6.37
C ILE A 55 12.26 13.94 7.62
N GLU A 56 11.13 13.40 8.05
CA GLU A 56 11.04 12.46 9.16
C GLU A 56 10.48 11.12 8.65
N VAL A 57 11.03 10.01 9.12
CA VAL A 57 10.43 8.69 8.97
C VAL A 57 9.75 8.28 10.27
N ALA A 58 8.52 7.80 10.15
CA ALA A 58 7.79 7.12 11.22
C ALA A 58 7.60 5.65 10.86
N ILE A 59 7.91 4.77 11.80
CA ILE A 59 7.71 3.32 11.69
C ILE A 59 6.75 2.91 12.80
N ALA A 60 5.66 2.23 12.43
CA ALA A 60 4.61 1.82 13.35
C ALA A 60 4.24 0.35 13.12
N VAL A 61 3.91 -0.32 14.21
CA VAL A 61 3.21 -1.61 14.23
C VAL A 61 1.83 -1.32 14.81
N ASP A 62 0.75 -1.76 14.17
CA ASP A 62 -0.62 -1.45 14.62
C ASP A 62 -0.79 -1.73 16.13
N SER A 63 -1.53 -0.86 16.84
CA SER A 63 -1.73 -0.91 18.30
C SER A 63 -0.45 -0.81 19.17
N SER A 64 0.71 -0.55 18.56
CA SER A 64 1.99 -0.36 19.24
C SER A 64 2.53 1.07 19.11
N LYS A 65 3.71 1.30 19.70
CA LYS A 65 4.39 2.60 19.70
C LYS A 65 4.94 2.94 18.32
N THR A 66 4.77 4.19 17.88
CA THR A 66 5.43 4.73 16.70
C THR A 66 6.84 5.19 17.04
N PHE A 67 7.82 4.76 16.24
CA PHE A 67 9.19 5.27 16.27
C PHE A 67 9.38 6.34 15.19
N ARG A 68 9.98 7.48 15.55
CA ARG A 68 10.18 8.63 14.66
C ARG A 68 11.66 9.02 14.63
N MET A 69 12.18 9.31 13.44
CA MET A 69 13.57 9.71 13.23
C MET A 69 13.72 10.72 12.08
N PRO A 70 14.66 11.65 12.16
CA PRO A 70 15.04 12.47 11.03
C PRO A 70 15.69 11.62 9.93
N VAL A 71 15.46 12.00 8.68
CA VAL A 71 16.05 11.39 7.49
C VAL A 71 17.12 12.32 6.96
N PHE A 72 18.33 11.79 6.81
CA PHE A 72 19.45 12.48 6.18
C PHE A 72 19.88 11.70 4.94
N PHE A 73 20.20 12.43 3.88
CA PHE A 73 20.79 11.86 2.68
C PHE A 73 22.30 12.01 2.74
N SER A 74 23.00 10.97 2.31
CA SER A 74 24.46 10.99 2.23
C SER A 74 24.93 10.53 0.88
N ASP A 75 25.92 11.23 0.33
CA ASP A 75 26.70 10.80 -0.81
C ASP A 75 28.15 10.60 -0.37
N ASN A 76 28.68 9.39 -0.57
CA ASN A 76 30.03 9.00 -0.18
C ASN A 76 30.41 9.38 1.28
N GLY A 77 29.48 9.17 2.22
CA GLY A 77 29.67 9.44 3.64
C GLY A 77 29.52 10.91 4.07
N ARG A 78 29.19 11.82 3.15
CA ARG A 78 28.92 13.23 3.45
C ARG A 78 27.43 13.52 3.35
N LEU A 79 26.88 14.26 4.31
CA LEU A 79 25.49 14.68 4.26
C LEU A 79 25.26 15.68 3.12
N VAL A 80 24.22 15.45 2.33
CA VAL A 80 23.84 16.28 1.19
C VAL A 80 22.40 16.75 1.33
N GLN A 81 22.13 17.93 0.75
CA GLN A 81 20.77 18.42 0.60
C GLN A 81 20.24 17.94 -0.76
N VAL A 82 19.03 17.42 -0.76
CA VAL A 82 18.32 17.00 -1.97
C VAL A 82 17.01 17.76 -2.05
N ASN A 83 16.49 17.96 -3.26
CA ASN A 83 15.16 18.54 -3.44
C ASN A 83 14.05 17.50 -3.19
N ASP A 84 12.80 17.94 -3.13
CA ASP A 84 11.66 17.08 -2.82
C ASP A 84 11.47 15.92 -3.80
N ASP A 85 11.74 16.12 -5.10
CA ASP A 85 11.55 15.08 -6.12
C ASP A 85 12.62 14.01 -6.04
N GLU A 86 13.87 14.43 -5.84
CA GLU A 86 14.99 13.54 -5.57
C GLU A 86 14.79 12.78 -4.25
N ALA A 87 14.34 13.45 -3.20
CA ALA A 87 14.02 12.82 -1.92
C ALA A 87 12.95 11.73 -2.10
N ARG A 88 11.86 12.00 -2.83
CA ARG A 88 10.81 11.01 -3.11
C ARG A 88 11.36 9.79 -3.85
N ALA A 89 12.19 10.00 -4.86
CA ALA A 89 12.78 8.91 -5.63
C ALA A 89 13.73 8.04 -4.78
N LEU A 90 14.57 8.67 -3.95
CA LEU A 90 15.47 7.98 -3.03
C LEU A 90 14.70 7.20 -1.96
N ILE A 91 13.64 7.80 -1.39
CA ILE A 91 12.78 7.16 -0.39
C ILE A 91 12.02 5.98 -1.00
N ASP A 92 11.46 6.11 -2.21
CA ASP A 92 10.77 5.02 -2.91
C ASP A 92 11.71 3.83 -3.16
N LYS A 93 12.91 4.09 -3.68
CA LYS A 93 13.93 3.06 -3.86
C LYS A 93 14.27 2.38 -2.53
N TRP A 94 14.51 3.16 -1.49
CA TRP A 94 14.82 2.64 -0.15
C TRP A 94 13.68 1.77 0.39
N LEU A 95 12.42 2.20 0.26
CA LEU A 95 11.25 1.43 0.70
C LEU A 95 11.11 0.10 -0.05
N LYS A 96 11.32 0.10 -1.37
CA LYS A 96 11.29 -1.14 -2.18
C LYS A 96 12.37 -2.13 -1.76
N GLU A 97 13.59 -1.66 -1.55
CA GLU A 97 14.70 -2.50 -1.07
C GLU A 97 14.41 -3.05 0.33
N ARG A 98 13.83 -2.25 1.23
CA ARG A 98 13.45 -2.70 2.57
C ARG A 98 12.31 -3.70 2.55
N ALA A 99 11.29 -3.52 1.71
CA ALA A 99 10.21 -4.49 1.53
C ALA A 99 10.74 -5.84 1.03
N ALA A 100 11.67 -5.83 0.06
CA ALA A 100 12.33 -7.05 -0.42
C ALA A 100 13.14 -7.74 0.69
N ASN A 101 13.84 -6.97 1.52
CA ASN A 101 14.58 -7.52 2.66
C ASN A 101 13.67 -8.10 3.75
N VAL A 102 12.52 -7.48 4.02
CA VAL A 102 11.51 -8.06 4.94
C VAL A 102 11.01 -9.41 4.40
N ALA A 103 10.77 -9.51 3.09
CA ALA A 103 10.38 -10.77 2.46
C ALA A 103 11.51 -11.81 2.48
N SER A 104 12.79 -11.41 2.51
CA SER A 104 13.93 -12.32 2.61
C SER A 104 14.27 -12.74 4.05
N PHE A 105 13.90 -11.95 5.06
CA PHE A 105 14.24 -12.12 6.49
C PHE A 105 13.52 -13.30 7.19
N GLY A 106 13.54 -14.48 6.59
CA GLY A 106 12.84 -15.65 7.10
C GLY A 106 12.11 -16.42 6.01
N SER A 107 12.31 -16.05 4.74
CA SER A 107 11.93 -16.94 3.65
C SER A 107 12.89 -18.12 3.60
N VAL A 108 12.32 -19.31 3.76
CA VAL A 108 13.06 -20.56 3.59
C VAL A 108 12.95 -20.95 2.12
N ASP A 109 14.09 -21.12 1.45
CA ASP A 109 14.15 -21.69 0.11
C ASP A 109 13.63 -23.15 0.16
N PRO A 110 12.66 -23.57 -0.66
CA PRO A 110 12.00 -24.86 -0.47
C PRO A 110 12.98 -26.03 -0.60
N LYS A 111 13.38 -26.61 0.53
CA LYS A 111 13.78 -28.02 0.60
C LYS A 111 12.64 -28.95 1.02
N VAL A 112 11.43 -28.42 1.17
CA VAL A 112 10.24 -29.17 1.61
C VAL A 112 9.02 -28.77 0.77
N GLY A 113 8.84 -29.42 -0.38
CA GLY A 113 7.55 -29.67 -1.04
C GLY A 113 6.69 -28.51 -1.57
N GLY A 114 7.01 -27.24 -1.30
CA GLY A 114 6.27 -26.08 -1.80
C GLY A 114 6.95 -25.41 -3.01
N ASN A 115 6.19 -25.06 -4.04
CA ASN A 115 6.72 -24.40 -5.25
C ASN A 115 6.89 -22.87 -5.12
N ALA A 116 6.82 -22.31 -3.90
CA ALA A 116 6.91 -20.87 -3.65
C ALA A 116 7.57 -20.56 -2.28
N PRO A 117 8.23 -19.41 -2.10
CA PRO A 117 8.81 -19.01 -0.82
C PRO A 117 7.73 -18.78 0.25
N PHE A 118 8.04 -19.11 1.50
CA PHE A 118 7.18 -18.89 2.66
C PHE A 118 7.97 -18.32 3.83
N LEU A 119 7.33 -17.52 4.68
CA LEU A 119 7.91 -16.97 5.91
C LEU A 119 7.65 -17.92 7.08
N ALA A 120 8.71 -18.37 7.76
CA ALA A 120 8.60 -19.13 9.00
C ALA A 120 9.09 -18.29 10.19
N ILE A 121 8.18 -17.97 11.13
CA ILE A 121 8.50 -17.25 12.37
C ILE A 121 8.66 -18.30 13.48
N ASP A 122 9.83 -18.37 14.12
CA ASP A 122 10.02 -19.21 15.30
C ASP A 122 9.27 -18.62 16.49
N ARG A 123 8.34 -19.38 17.06
CA ARG A 123 7.57 -18.95 18.23
C ARG A 123 8.44 -18.57 19.43
N ASN A 124 9.60 -19.19 19.60
CA ASN A 124 10.47 -18.98 20.77
C ASN A 124 11.56 -17.92 20.54
N SER A 125 11.76 -17.52 19.27
CA SER A 125 12.70 -16.48 18.86
C SER A 125 12.18 -15.77 17.60
N PRO A 126 11.05 -15.05 17.68
CA PRO A 126 10.36 -14.47 16.54
C PRO A 126 11.10 -13.31 15.88
#